data_AF-A0A938HPR5-F1
#
_entry.id   AF-A0A938HPR5-F1
#
_cell.length_a   1.000
_cell.length_b   1.000
_cell.length_c   1.000
_cell.angle_alpha   90.00
_cell.angle_beta   90.00
_cell.angle_gamma   90.00
#
_symmetry.space_group_name_H-M   'P 1'
#
loop_
_entity.id
_entity.type
_entity.pdbx_description
1 polymer ?
#
loop_
_entity_poly.entity_id
_entity_poly.type
_entity_poly.pdbx_seq_one_letter_code
_entity_poly.pdbx_strand_id
1 'polypeptide(L)'
;ARRRRAEVEQRSGELRAREQEGGDPEAREALRQLLGVMSEEIGLRESRRAELRQEIADLAHSPPVQAARKRIAEIAAQAERERLAVARRALLVRHMEIGDRRPTSWWFGVVDPSGAWFEQAVRRADIYLQDLSSPPDNNSVGH
;
A
#
# COMPACT_ATOMS: atom_id res chain seq x y z
N ALA A 1 -10.13 11.65 26.41
CA ALA A 1 -9.05 10.72 26.81
C ALA A 1 -7.73 11.45 27.12
N ARG A 2 -7.13 12.20 26.18
CA ARG A 2 -5.82 12.87 26.40
C ARG A 2 -5.78 13.85 27.58
N ARG A 3 -6.80 14.70 27.76
CA ARG A 3 -6.87 15.68 28.88
C ARG A 3 -6.90 15.02 30.26
N ARG A 4 -7.75 13.99 30.45
CA ARG A 4 -7.81 13.22 31.70
C ARG A 4 -6.48 12.52 32.04
N ARG A 5 -5.75 12.05 31.02
CA ARG A 5 -4.45 11.41 31.23
C ARG A 5 -3.41 12.40 31.76
N ALA A 6 -3.36 13.59 31.16
CA ALA A 6 -2.48 14.66 31.59
C ALA A 6 -2.80 15.13 33.02
N GLU A 7 -4.08 15.29 33.36
CA GLU A 7 -4.52 15.67 34.72
C GLU A 7 -4.14 14.63 35.78
N VAL A 8 -4.25 13.34 35.45
CA VAL A 8 -3.86 12.24 36.35
C VAL A 8 -2.35 12.16 36.52
N GLU A 9 -1.60 12.35 35.44
CA GLU A 9 -0.13 12.34 35.44
C GLU A 9 0.43 13.53 36.25
N GLN A 10 -0.20 14.70 36.12
CA GLN A 10 0.13 15.90 36.89
C GLN A 10 -0.17 15.72 38.38
N ARG A 11 -1.36 15.23 38.76
CA ARG A 11 -1.71 14.91 40.16
C ARG A 11 -0.80 13.84 40.77
N SER A 12 -0.41 12.82 40.01
CA SER A 12 0.52 11.79 40.49
C SER A 12 1.91 12.39 40.74
N GLY A 13 2.37 13.30 39.88
CA GLY A 13 3.63 14.03 40.08
C GLY A 13 3.64 14.90 41.33
N GLU A 14 2.55 15.64 41.57
CA GLU A 14 2.38 16.49 42.75
C GLU A 14 2.39 15.67 44.06
N LEU A 15 1.74 14.50 44.07
CA LEU A 15 1.72 13.62 45.24
C LEU A 15 3.10 12.98 45.51
N ARG A 16 3.84 12.58 44.47
CA ARG A 16 5.22 12.05 44.63
C ARG A 16 6.19 13.11 45.17
N ALA A 17 6.05 14.36 44.73
CA ALA A 17 6.87 15.46 45.24
C ALA A 17 6.63 15.70 46.74
N ARG A 18 5.36 15.65 47.18
CA ARG A 18 4.98 15.75 48.59
C ARG A 18 5.46 14.57 49.44
N GLU A 19 5.56 13.38 48.86
CA GLU A 19 6.05 12.18 49.56
C GLU A 19 7.56 12.26 49.88
N GLN A 20 8.34 12.85 48.96
CA GLN A 20 9.79 13.03 49.10
C GLN A 20 10.19 14.06 50.17
N GLU A 21 9.31 15.00 50.53
CA GLU A 21 9.55 16.01 51.57
C GLU A 21 9.37 15.47 53.02
N GLY A 22 9.30 14.14 53.21
CA GLY A 22 9.11 13.53 54.54
C GLY A 22 7.63 13.33 54.92
N GLY A 23 6.78 13.13 53.92
CA GLY A 23 5.34 13.36 53.95
C GLY A 23 4.48 12.56 54.95
N ASP A 24 3.48 13.28 55.43
CA ASP A 24 2.28 12.88 56.17
C ASP A 24 1.76 11.46 55.79
N PRO A 25 1.50 10.57 56.78
CA PRO A 25 0.93 9.25 56.53
C PRO A 25 -0.38 9.27 55.72
N GLU A 26 -1.20 10.32 55.83
CA GLU A 26 -2.42 10.46 55.04
C GLU A 26 -2.14 10.63 53.54
N ALA A 27 -1.10 11.40 53.19
CA ALA A 27 -0.71 11.61 51.80
C ALA A 27 -0.19 10.32 51.14
N ARG A 28 0.52 9.48 51.89
CA ARG A 28 1.01 8.16 51.41
C ARG A 28 -0.14 7.20 51.13
N GLU A 29 -1.13 7.17 52.02
CA GLU A 29 -2.30 6.32 51.85
C GLU A 29 -3.16 6.77 50.68
N ALA A 30 -3.38 8.09 50.52
CA ALA A 30 -4.07 8.64 49.35
C ALA A 30 -3.36 8.29 48.02
N LEU A 31 -2.03 8.34 47.98
CA LEU A 31 -1.25 7.96 46.81
C LEU A 31 -1.37 6.44 46.52
N ARG A 32 -1.31 5.58 47.55
CA ARG A 32 -1.52 4.13 47.37
C ARG A 32 -2.89 3.81 46.81
N GLN A 33 -3.94 4.45 47.33
CA GLN A 33 -5.30 4.28 46.84
C GLN A 33 -5.42 4.70 45.37
N LEU A 34 -4.83 5.85 45.01
CA LEU A 34 -4.79 6.32 43.62
C LEU A 34 -4.05 5.32 42.70
N LEU A 35 -2.88 4.83 43.11
CA LEU A 35 -2.11 3.85 42.34
C LEU A 35 -2.84 2.51 42.22
N GLY A 36 -3.55 2.08 43.27
CA GLY A 36 -4.39 0.89 43.26
C GLY A 36 -5.47 0.98 42.18
N VAL A 37 -6.26 2.05 42.21
CA VAL A 37 -7.31 2.31 41.19
C VAL A 37 -6.72 2.37 39.78
N MET A 38 -5.56 3.01 39.59
CA MET A 38 -4.90 3.07 38.29
C MET A 38 -4.44 1.69 37.81
N SER A 39 -3.88 0.87 38.70
CA SER A 39 -3.40 -0.48 38.36
C SER A 39 -4.55 -1.39 37.94
N GLU A 40 -5.70 -1.32 38.62
CA GLU A 40 -6.91 -2.04 38.26
C GLU A 40 -7.43 -1.61 36.88
N GLU A 41 -7.52 -0.30 36.61
CA GLU A 41 -7.92 0.20 35.30
C GLU A 41 -6.97 -0.24 34.18
N ILE A 42 -5.66 -0.25 34.45
CA ILE A 42 -4.65 -0.73 33.50
C ILE A 42 -4.87 -2.20 33.23
N GLY A 43 -5.02 -3.03 34.28
CA GLY A 43 -5.28 -4.46 34.15
C GLY A 43 -6.53 -4.76 33.33
N LEU A 44 -7.64 -4.07 33.59
CA LEU A 44 -8.88 -4.22 32.82
C LEU A 44 -8.68 -3.88 31.33
N ARG A 45 -7.96 -2.80 31.02
CA ARG A 45 -7.68 -2.39 29.64
C ARG A 45 -6.75 -3.39 28.94
N GLU A 46 -5.78 -3.95 29.65
CA GLU A 46 -4.86 -4.94 29.11
C GLU A 46 -5.58 -6.26 28.82
N SER A 47 -6.42 -6.75 29.73
CA SER A 47 -7.28 -7.91 29.50
C SER A 47 -8.18 -7.71 28.29
N ARG A 48 -8.87 -6.55 28.21
CA ARG A 48 -9.73 -6.26 27.06
C ARG A 48 -8.96 -6.20 25.75
N ARG A 49 -7.74 -5.66 25.77
CA ARG A 49 -6.86 -5.61 24.59
C ARG A 49 -6.41 -7.01 24.18
N ALA A 50 -6.13 -7.90 25.13
CA ALA A 50 -5.77 -9.28 24.85
C ALA A 50 -6.93 -10.04 24.21
N GLU A 51 -8.15 -9.89 24.73
CA GLU A 51 -9.37 -10.45 24.14
C GLU A 51 -9.58 -9.99 22.70
N LEU A 52 -9.53 -8.67 22.46
CA LEU A 52 -9.72 -8.13 21.11
C LEU A 52 -8.64 -8.61 20.13
N ARG A 53 -7.40 -8.79 20.58
CA ARG A 53 -6.35 -9.37 19.75
C ARG A 53 -6.65 -10.82 19.39
N GLN A 54 -7.18 -11.59 20.33
CA GLN A 54 -7.60 -12.96 20.07
C GLN A 54 -8.76 -12.98 19.07
N GLU A 55 -9.79 -12.16 19.26
CA GLU A 55 -10.92 -12.04 18.32
C GLU A 55 -10.46 -11.68 16.90
N ILE A 56 -9.51 -10.73 16.77
CA ILE A 56 -8.92 -10.36 15.48
C ILE A 56 -8.16 -11.54 14.87
N ALA A 57 -7.38 -12.27 15.68
CA ALA A 57 -6.64 -13.44 15.22
C ALA A 57 -7.61 -14.52 14.72
N ASP A 58 -8.66 -14.83 15.48
CA ASP A 58 -9.65 -15.84 15.11
C ASP A 58 -10.38 -15.44 13.83
N LEU A 59 -10.78 -14.17 13.70
CA LEU A 59 -11.40 -13.65 12.49
C LEU A 59 -10.46 -13.73 11.28
N ALA A 60 -9.17 -13.44 11.46
CA ALA A 60 -8.17 -13.54 10.40
C ALA A 60 -7.93 -14.99 9.94
N HIS A 61 -8.17 -15.97 10.82
CA HIS A 61 -8.12 -17.40 10.50
C HIS A 61 -9.48 -17.98 10.08
N SER A 62 -10.53 -17.17 10.08
CA SER A 62 -11.85 -17.64 9.69
C SER A 62 -11.84 -18.14 8.23
N PRO A 63 -12.57 -19.23 7.92
CA PRO A 63 -12.69 -19.76 6.56
C PRO A 63 -13.02 -18.72 5.47
N PRO A 64 -13.96 -17.76 5.66
CA PRO A 64 -14.25 -16.78 4.63
C PRO A 64 -13.08 -15.82 4.37
N VAL A 65 -12.33 -15.40 5.40
CA VAL A 65 -11.16 -14.53 5.22
C VAL A 65 -10.04 -15.27 4.50
N GLN A 66 -9.80 -16.53 4.86
CA GLN A 66 -8.80 -17.37 4.19
C GLN A 66 -9.18 -17.63 2.72
N ALA A 67 -10.45 -17.90 2.43
CA ALA A 67 -10.96 -18.06 1.07
C ALA A 67 -10.78 -16.76 0.24
N ALA A 68 -11.08 -15.61 0.82
CA ALA A 68 -10.88 -14.31 0.16
C ALA A 68 -9.39 -14.04 -0.14
N ARG A 69 -8.50 -14.31 0.82
CA ARG A 69 -7.04 -14.18 0.62
C ARG A 69 -6.53 -15.09 -0.49
N LYS A 70 -6.96 -16.35 -0.48
CA LYS A 70 -6.64 -17.32 -1.54
C LYS A 70 -7.11 -16.81 -2.90
N ARG A 71 -8.35 -16.31 -2.98
CA ARG A 71 -8.92 -15.78 -4.22
C ARG A 71 -8.12 -14.59 -4.77
N ILE A 72 -7.70 -13.67 -3.90
CA ILE A 72 -6.85 -12.54 -4.30
C ILE A 72 -5.51 -13.04 -4.86
N ALA A 73 -4.88 -14.00 -4.20
CA ALA A 73 -3.61 -14.58 -4.67
C ALA A 73 -3.76 -15.28 -6.03
N GLU A 74 -4.86 -16.00 -6.26
CA GLU A 74 -5.17 -16.62 -7.55
C GLU A 74 -5.34 -15.58 -8.67
N ILE A 75 -6.06 -14.50 -8.39
CA ILE A 75 -6.27 -13.40 -9.35
C ILE A 75 -4.92 -12.75 -9.70
N ALA A 76 -4.09 -12.47 -8.70
CA ALA A 76 -2.76 -11.89 -8.91
C ALA A 76 -1.87 -12.82 -9.74
N ALA A 77 -1.87 -14.12 -9.44
CA ALA A 77 -1.12 -15.11 -10.21
C ALA A 77 -1.61 -15.22 -11.66
N GLN A 78 -2.94 -15.13 -11.89
CA GLN A 78 -3.48 -15.11 -13.25
C GLN A 78 -3.05 -13.85 -14.00
N ALA A 79 -3.15 -12.68 -13.38
CA ALA A 79 -2.73 -11.42 -14.00
C ALA A 79 -1.25 -11.45 -14.40
N GLU A 80 -0.38 -12.01 -13.54
CA GLU A 80 1.04 -12.14 -13.83
C GLU A 80 1.32 -13.11 -14.99
N ARG A 81 0.60 -14.24 -15.06
CA ARG A 81 0.69 -15.16 -16.20
C ARG A 81 0.30 -14.49 -17.52
N GLU A 82 -0.78 -13.73 -17.51
CA GLU A 82 -1.22 -12.98 -18.71
C GLU A 82 -0.18 -11.93 -19.11
N ARG A 83 0.37 -11.20 -18.14
CA ARG A 83 1.45 -10.22 -18.37
C ARG A 83 2.67 -10.86 -19.05
N LEU A 84 3.12 -12.02 -18.56
CA LEU A 84 4.22 -12.77 -19.15
C LEU A 84 3.87 -13.31 -20.54
N ALA A 85 2.63 -13.77 -20.76
CA ALA A 85 2.18 -14.22 -22.07
C ALA A 85 2.19 -13.09 -23.11
N VAL A 86 1.81 -11.87 -22.70
CA VAL A 86 1.88 -10.65 -23.52
C VAL A 86 3.33 -10.29 -23.84
N ALA A 87 4.22 -10.25 -22.83
CA ALA A 87 5.64 -9.97 -23.03
C ALA A 87 6.32 -11.01 -23.95
N ARG A 88 6.02 -12.31 -23.76
CA ARG A 88 6.53 -13.39 -24.62
C ARG A 88 6.06 -13.20 -26.07
N ARG A 89 4.79 -12.88 -26.28
CA ARG A 89 4.27 -12.57 -27.63
C ARG A 89 5.01 -11.39 -28.25
N ALA A 90 5.32 -10.34 -27.47
CA ALA A 90 6.14 -9.22 -27.93
C ALA A 90 7.48 -9.67 -28.50
N LEU A 91 8.19 -10.48 -27.71
CA LEU A 91 9.52 -10.94 -28.05
C LEU A 91 9.51 -11.85 -29.29
N LEU A 92 8.49 -12.70 -29.43
CA LEU A 92 8.36 -13.57 -30.60
C LEU A 92 8.04 -12.79 -31.88
N VAL A 93 7.24 -11.73 -31.80
CA VAL A 93 6.85 -10.91 -32.96
C VAL A 93 7.97 -9.93 -33.36
N ARG A 94 8.87 -9.55 -32.44
CA ARG A 94 10.01 -8.65 -32.69
C ARG A 94 10.95 -9.10 -33.81
N HIS A 95 10.96 -10.39 -34.17
CA HIS A 95 11.79 -10.91 -35.26
C HIS A 95 11.07 -10.95 -36.62
N MET A 96 9.86 -10.39 -36.73
CA MET A 96 9.20 -10.20 -38.03
C MET A 96 9.67 -8.87 -38.63
N GLU A 97 10.62 -8.92 -39.57
CA GLU A 97 11.20 -7.75 -40.27
C GLU A 97 10.15 -6.82 -40.93
N ILE A 98 8.92 -7.31 -41.15
CA ILE A 98 7.79 -6.55 -41.70
C ILE A 98 7.03 -5.78 -40.60
N GLY A 99 7.08 -6.23 -39.34
CA GLY A 99 6.42 -5.60 -38.19
C GLY A 99 7.19 -4.41 -37.60
N ASP A 100 8.52 -4.42 -37.67
CA ASP A 100 9.39 -3.34 -37.16
C ASP A 100 9.25 -2.02 -37.94
N ARG A 101 8.63 -2.03 -39.13
CA ARG A 101 8.32 -0.81 -39.90
C ARG A 101 7.02 -0.14 -39.51
N ARG A 102 6.22 -0.75 -38.63
CA ARG A 102 5.01 -0.11 -38.09
C ARG A 102 5.13 -0.04 -36.57
N PRO A 103 5.02 1.16 -35.96
CA PRO A 103 4.93 1.26 -34.51
C PRO A 103 3.62 0.60 -34.08
N THR A 104 3.69 -0.69 -33.75
CA THR A 104 2.51 -1.42 -33.29
C THR A 104 2.28 -0.96 -31.84
N SER A 105 1.27 -0.13 -31.69
CA SER A 105 0.90 0.64 -30.50
C SER A 105 0.32 -0.19 -29.35
N TRP A 106 0.41 -1.51 -29.43
CA TRP A 106 -0.30 -2.44 -28.57
C TRP A 106 0.24 -2.49 -27.14
N TRP A 107 1.47 -2.05 -26.90
CA TRP A 107 2.04 -1.96 -25.54
C TRP A 107 1.74 -0.62 -24.84
N PHE A 108 1.19 0.38 -25.53
CA PHE A 108 1.01 1.72 -24.93
C PHE A 108 0.01 1.74 -23.78
N GLY A 109 -1.08 0.95 -23.86
CA GLY A 109 -2.04 0.84 -22.75
C GLY A 109 -1.47 0.24 -21.46
N VAL A 110 -0.31 -0.44 -21.54
CA VAL A 110 0.42 -0.97 -20.38
C VAL A 110 1.33 0.10 -19.75
N VAL A 111 1.84 1.03 -20.55
CA VAL A 111 2.77 2.08 -20.09
C VAL A 111 2.05 3.35 -19.64
N ASP A 112 0.95 3.70 -20.32
CA ASP A 112 0.07 4.80 -19.94
C ASP A 112 -1.40 4.34 -20.03
N PRO A 113 -1.97 3.85 -18.91
CA PRO A 113 -3.38 3.46 -18.86
C PRO A 113 -4.35 4.63 -19.07
N SER A 114 -3.89 5.87 -18.90
CA SER A 114 -4.73 7.06 -19.07
C SER A 114 -4.96 7.44 -20.54
N GLY A 115 -4.10 6.95 -21.45
CA GLY A 115 -4.15 7.27 -22.88
C GLY A 115 -3.70 8.69 -23.23
N ALA A 116 -3.33 9.52 -22.25
CA ALA A 116 -2.94 10.92 -22.46
C ALA A 116 -1.75 11.07 -23.42
N TRP A 117 -0.80 10.13 -23.37
CA TRP A 117 0.32 10.09 -24.30
C TRP A 117 -0.13 9.84 -25.74
N PHE A 118 -1.07 8.91 -25.96
CA PHE A 118 -1.59 8.61 -27.31
C PHE A 118 -2.33 9.81 -27.89
N GLU A 119 -3.16 10.48 -27.09
CA GLU A 119 -3.82 11.70 -27.54
C GLU A 119 -2.83 12.81 -27.94
N GLN A 120 -1.73 12.93 -27.20
CA GLN A 120 -0.69 13.91 -27.52
C GLN A 120 0.10 13.51 -28.77
N ALA A 121 0.36 12.22 -28.97
CA ALA A 121 1.01 11.69 -30.15
C ALA A 121 0.16 11.91 -31.41
N VAL A 122 -1.15 11.59 -31.35
CA VAL A 122 -2.09 11.84 -32.46
C VAL A 122 -2.17 13.34 -32.79
N ARG A 123 -2.22 14.21 -31.78
CA ARG A 123 -2.23 15.67 -31.98
C ARG A 123 -0.98 16.21 -32.70
N ARG A 124 0.14 15.49 -32.65
CA ARG A 124 1.43 15.91 -33.20
C ARG A 124 1.89 15.06 -34.38
N ALA A 125 1.11 14.07 -34.79
CA ALA A 125 1.50 13.15 -35.85
C ALA A 125 1.29 13.81 -37.21
N ASP A 126 2.37 13.99 -37.96
CA ASP A 126 2.32 14.37 -39.37
C ASP A 126 2.17 13.10 -40.24
N ILE A 127 1.18 13.11 -41.13
CA ILE A 127 0.92 12.00 -42.04
C ILE A 127 1.59 12.31 -43.38
N TYR A 128 2.47 11.42 -43.82
CA TYR A 128 3.04 11.46 -45.17
C TYR A 128 2.57 10.23 -45.96
N LEU A 129 2.11 10.47 -47.18
CA LEU A 129 1.78 9.39 -48.11
C LEU A 129 3.08 8.92 -48.76
N GLN A 130 3.44 7.66 -48.51
CA GLN A 130 4.57 7.03 -49.18
C GLN A 130 4.09 6.55 -50.56
N ASP A 131 4.73 7.04 -51.62
CA ASP A 131 4.46 6.58 -52.98
C ASP A 131 5.01 5.16 -53.16
N LEU A 132 4.12 4.19 -53.36
CA LEU A 132 4.46 2.78 -53.52
C LEU A 132 4.97 2.44 -54.94
N SER A 133 4.96 3.41 -55.86
CA SER A 133 5.44 3.23 -57.24
C SER A 133 6.92 3.55 -57.43
N SER A 134 7.57 4.19 -56.46
CA SER A 134 9.02 4.46 -56.52
C SER A 134 9.85 3.26 -56.03
N PRO A 135 10.96 2.92 -56.73
CA PRO A 135 11.88 1.89 -56.26
C PRO A 135 12.50 2.29 -54.91
N PRO A 136 12.87 1.34 -54.04
CA PRO A 136 13.46 1.66 -52.75
C PRO A 136 14.82 2.34 -52.95
N ASP A 137 14.91 3.62 -52.59
CA ASP A 137 16.18 4.33 -52.50
C ASP A 137 17.05 3.69 -51.41
N ASN A 138 18.07 2.94 -51.82
CA ASN A 138 19.02 2.29 -50.91
C ASN A 138 20.01 3.26 -50.23
N ASN A 139 19.78 4.58 -50.32
CA ASN A 139 20.79 5.60 -49.98
C ASN A 139 20.40 6.61 -48.88
N SER A 140 19.51 6.22 -47.96
CA SER A 140 19.19 7.05 -46.79
C SER A 140 19.67 6.40 -45.49
N VAL A 141 21.00 6.29 -45.34
CA VAL A 141 21.66 6.22 -44.03
C VAL A 141 22.31 7.57 -43.81
N GLY A 142 21.66 8.46 -43.07
CA GLY A 142 22.16 9.81 -42.84
C GLY A 142 21.35 10.61 -41.83
N HIS A 143 21.80 10.48 -40.57
CA HIS A 143 21.53 11.31 -39.38
C HIS A 143 20.18 11.21 -38.66
#